data_AF-A0A7W1SY33-F1
#
_entry.id   AF-A0A7W1SY33-F1
#
_cell.length_a   1.000
_cell.length_b   1.000
_cell.length_c   1.000
_cell.angle_alpha   90.00
_cell.angle_beta   90.00
_cell.angle_gamma   90.00
#
_symmetry.space_group_name_H-M   'P 1'
#
loop_
_entity.id
_entity.type
_entity.pdbx_description
1 polymer ?
#
loop_
_entity_poly.entity_id
_entity_poly.type
_entity_poly.pdbx_seq_one_letter_code
_entity_poly.pdbx_strand_id
1 'polypeptide(L)' 'MQIFHRSTNTISRATIFGAVFVVSVALWAMIQFQRSPYVTYEKVARPQPVPFSHQHHVAGLG' A
#
# COMPACT_ATOMS: atom_id res chain seq x y z
N MET A 1 23.02 13.44 41.61
CA MET A 1 23.52 13.68 40.24
C MET A 1 22.41 13.38 39.26
N GLN A 2 21.99 14.35 38.44
CA GLN A 2 21.01 14.15 37.37
C GLN A 2 21.76 13.86 36.07
N ILE A 3 21.68 12.61 35.59
CA ILE A 3 22.44 12.15 34.41
C ILE A 3 21.80 12.66 33.11
N PHE A 4 20.46 12.77 33.09
CA PHE A 4 19.71 13.24 31.92
C PHE A 4 18.93 14.51 32.25
N HIS A 5 18.99 15.48 31.35
CA HIS A 5 18.23 16.73 31.48
C HIS A 5 16.71 16.45 31.49
N ARG A 6 15.93 17.30 32.16
CA ARG A 6 14.46 17.12 32.28
C ARG A 6 13.75 17.05 30.93
N SER A 7 14.30 17.72 29.91
CA SER A 7 13.77 17.71 28.55
C SER A 7 13.84 16.32 27.90
N THR A 8 14.72 15.44 28.38
CA THR A 8 14.87 14.09 27.84
C THR A 8 13.56 13.30 27.93
N ASN A 9 12.73 13.48 28.96
CA ASN A 9 11.42 12.82 29.03
C ASN A 9 10.48 13.26 27.90
N THR A 10 10.42 14.56 27.62
CA THR A 10 9.61 15.10 26.52
C THR A 10 10.13 14.64 25.17
N ILE A 11 11.45 14.68 24.98
CA ILE A 11 12.10 14.24 23.74
C ILE A 11 11.82 12.74 23.52
N SER A 12 12.05 11.89 24.52
CA SER A 12 11.79 10.44 24.42
C SER A 12 10.34 10.12 24.09
N ARG A 13 9.37 10.79 24.73
CA ARG A 13 7.96 10.59 24.42
C ARG A 13 7.63 11.01 22.99
N ALA A 14 8.10 12.20 22.59
CA ALA A 14 7.87 12.70 21.24
C ALA A 14 8.49 11.79 20.16
N THR A 15 9.70 11.28 20.38
CA THR A 15 10.36 10.40 19.40
C THR A 15 9.71 9.02 19.34
N ILE A 16 9.29 8.44 20.46
CA ILE A 16 8.58 7.15 20.47
C ILE A 16 7.25 7.27 19.73
N PHE A 17 6.40 8.22 20.11
CA PHE A 17 5.10 8.39 19.44
C PHE A 17 5.26 8.83 17.99
N GLY A 18 6.21 9.72 17.71
CA GLY A 18 6.53 10.15 16.35
C GLY A 18 6.97 8.99 15.47
N ALA A 19 7.86 8.12 15.96
CA ALA A 19 8.32 6.95 15.21
C ALA A 19 7.17 5.98 14.92
N VAL A 20 6.34 5.66 15.91
CA VAL A 20 5.16 4.78 15.72
C VAL A 20 4.20 5.37 14.69
N PHE A 21 3.94 6.68 14.77
CA PHE A 21 3.05 7.37 13.84
C PHE A 21 3.60 7.32 12.41
N VAL A 22 4.87 7.69 12.22
CA VAL A 22 5.54 7.69 10.90
C VAL A 22 5.52 6.29 10.28
N VAL A 23 5.87 5.26 11.03
CA VAL A 23 5.87 3.87 10.53
C VAL A 23 4.45 3.44 10.15
N SER A 24 3.46 3.75 10.98
CA SER A 24 2.06 3.39 10.70
C SER A 24 1.53 4.05 9.43
N VAL A 25 1.79 5.35 9.26
CA VAL A 25 1.39 6.10 8.06
C VAL A 25 2.13 5.58 6.82
N ALA A 26 3.43 5.29 6.94
CA ALA A 26 4.21 4.73 5.83
C ALA A 26 3.66 3.37 5.37
N LEU A 27 3.40 2.45 6.32
CA LEU A 27 2.83 1.14 6.00
C LEU A 27 1.42 1.26 5.40
N TRP A 28 0.57 2.14 5.96
CA TRP A 28 -0.74 2.41 5.41
C TRP A 28 -0.65 2.92 3.97
N ALA A 29 0.21 3.91 3.70
CA ALA A 29 0.41 4.47 2.37
C ALA A 29 0.92 3.41 1.38
N MET A 30 1.86 2.55 1.80
CA MET A 30 2.35 1.43 0.98
C MET A 30 1.22 0.47 0.60
N ILE A 31 0.34 0.12 1.55
CA ILE A 31 -0.80 -0.77 1.28
C ILE A 31 -1.78 -0.11 0.31
N GLN A 32 -2.10 1.17 0.49
CA GLN A 32 -2.98 1.89 -0.43
C GLN A 32 -2.38 1.98 -1.83
N PHE A 33 -1.08 2.30 -1.93
CA PHE A 33 -0.37 2.34 -3.20
C PHE A 33 -0.39 0.98 -3.90
N GLN A 34 -0.05 -0.10 -3.17
CA GLN A 34 -0.05 -1.46 -3.72
C GLN A 34 -1.42 -1.90 -4.23
N ARG A 35 -2.50 -1.45 -3.58
CA ARG A 35 -3.89 -1.76 -3.97
C ARG A 35 -4.46 -0.77 -5.00
N SER A 36 -3.73 0.29 -5.34
CA SER A 36 -4.24 1.33 -6.22
C SER A 36 -4.37 0.86 -7.68
N PRO A 37 -5.28 1.46 -8.48
CA PRO A 37 -5.38 1.19 -9.91
C PRO A 37 -4.10 1.46 -10.70
N TYR A 38 -3.18 2.26 -10.16
CA TYR A 38 -1.86 2.51 -10.76
C TYR A 38 -1.02 1.22 -10.79
N VAL A 39 -1.06 0.42 -9.72
CA VAL A 39 -0.32 -0.84 -9.62
C VAL A 39 -1.12 -2.01 -10.21
N THR A 40 -2.42 -2.06 -9.97
CA THR A 40 -3.26 -3.20 -10.37
C THR A 40 -3.72 -3.16 -11.82
N TYR A 41 -3.64 -1.99 -12.48
CA TYR A 41 -4.14 -1.77 -13.84
C TYR A 41 -5.63 -2.08 -14.02
N GLU A 42 -6.42 -2.00 -12.95
CA GLU A 42 -7.85 -2.37 -12.94
C GLU A 42 -8.66 -1.72 -14.07
N LYS A 43 -8.28 -0.50 -14.48
CA LYS A 43 -8.98 0.28 -15.52
C LYS A 43 -8.30 0.22 -16.90
N VAL A 44 -7.32 -0.66 -17.08
CA VAL A 44 -6.59 -0.78 -18.34
C VAL A 44 -7.02 -2.06 -19.05
N ALA A 45 -7.73 -1.90 -20.16
CA ALA A 45 -8.06 -3.01 -21.04
C ALA A 45 -6.75 -3.62 -21.60
N ARG A 46 -6.54 -4.91 -21.35
CA ARG A 46 -5.39 -5.64 -21.90
C ARG A 46 -5.70 -6.07 -23.33
N PRO A 47 -4.76 -5.96 -24.26
CA PRO A 47 -4.95 -6.50 -25.60
C PRO A 47 -5.09 -8.03 -25.54
N GLN A 48 -6.19 -8.55 -26.08
CA GLN A 48 -6.42 -9.99 -26.22
C GLN A 48 -6.13 -10.40 -27.67
N PRO A 49 -5.36 -11.47 -27.93
CA PRO A 49 -5.10 -11.94 -29.29
C PRO A 49 -6.37 -12.29 -30.06
N VAL A 50 -7.37 -12.84 -29.36
CA VAL A 50 -8.72 -13.11 -29.86
C VAL A 50 -9.70 -12.54 -28.84
N PRO A 51 -10.66 -11.68 -29.24
CA PRO A 51 -11.66 -11.16 -28.32
C PRO A 51 -12.52 -12.29 -27.72
N PHE A 52 -12.83 -12.21 -26.43
CA PHE A 52 -13.79 -13.11 -25.81
C PHE A 52 -15.16 -13.03 -26.51
N SER A 53 -15.74 -14.19 -26.82
CA SER A 53 -17.13 -14.32 -27.26
C SER A 53 -17.79 -15.52 -26.59
N HIS A 54 -19.08 -15.42 -26.27
CA HIS A 54 -19.84 -16.54 -25.69
C HIS A 54 -19.88 -17.75 -26.62
N GLN A 55 -19.87 -17.52 -27.95
CA GLN A 55 -19.78 -18.58 -28.94
C GLN A 55 -18.47 -19.38 -28.81
N HIS A 56 -17.33 -18.70 -28.65
CA HIS A 56 -16.03 -19.37 -28.48
C HIS A 56 -15.94 -20.12 -27.13
N HIS A 57 -16.53 -19.55 -26.07
CA HIS A 57 -16.57 -20.17 -24.74
C HIS A 57 -17.43 -21.44 -24.67
N VAL A 58 -18.61 -21.43 -25.31
CA VAL A 58 -19.56 -22.56 -25.27
C VAL A 58 -19.22 -23.64 -26.30
N ALA A 59 -18.59 -23.27 -27.43
CA ALA A 59 -18.23 -24.23 -28.49
C ALA A 59 -16.87 -24.95 -28.28
N GLY A 60 -16.12 -24.63 -27.22
CA GLY A 60 -15.10 -25.54 -26.67
C GLY A 60 -13.69 -25.46 -27.26
N LEU A 61 -13.26 -24.33 -27.83
CA LEU A 61 -11.85 -24.16 -28.24
C LEU A 61 -11.00 -23.27 -27.31
N GLY A 62 -11.60 -22.66 -26.28
CA GLY A 62 -10.89 -21.82 -25.30
C GLY A 62 -10.73 -20.38 -25.76
#